data_AF-A0A7Z6TAQ7-F1
#
_entry.id   AF-A0A7Z6TAQ7-F1
#
_cell.length_a   1.000
_cell.length_b   1.000
_cell.length_c   1.000
_cell.angle_alpha   90.00
_cell.angle_beta   90.00
_cell.angle_gamma   90.00
#
_symmetry.space_group_name_H-M   'P 1'
#
loop_
_entity.id
_entity.type
_entity.pdbx_description
1 polymer ?
#
loop_
_entity_poly.entity_id
_entity_poly.type
_entity_poly.pdbx_seq_one_letter_code
_entity_poly.pdbx_strand_id
1 'polypeptide(L)'
;MGDYGLGDPVLDISDETTTDGERGLLGVAFDPEFAHFYISYTDLEGTSTIDEFAVADGQLQPETRRTVLTQEQPYPNHNGGDIKFGPDGYLYIAFGDGGSGGDPHGNGQNLDTLLGKILRIDPTGGEPYAIPSDNPFVAQDGAKDEIWAYGLRNPWRFSFDAGTGDLLIGDVGQSEWEEIDWAPASSKGGENYGWSSMEGNHPFRGGTEPANHVPPVHEYDRSGLGCSVTGGFVYRGEAIADLAGSYVYSDYCDGTLRTLRIEDGAVTEEGDLGVQGGEVISFVEAGDGELYVLAIGGAVSRLDPA
;
A
#
# COMPACT_ATOMS: atom_id res chain seq x y z
N MET A 1 -23.81 -5.70 15.62
CA MET A 1 -22.45 -6.17 15.92
C MET A 1 -22.17 -5.76 17.35
N GLY A 2 -21.70 -6.69 18.19
CA GLY A 2 -21.44 -6.39 19.60
C GLY A 2 -20.30 -5.40 19.73
N ASP A 3 -20.41 -4.48 20.68
CA ASP A 3 -19.35 -3.57 21.07
C ASP A 3 -18.13 -4.40 21.50
N TYR A 4 -17.10 -4.45 20.65
CA TYR A 4 -15.84 -5.15 20.90
C TYR A 4 -14.91 -4.35 21.85
N GLY A 5 -15.46 -3.39 22.60
CA GLY A 5 -14.66 -2.43 23.37
C GLY A 5 -14.06 -1.34 22.48
N LEU A 6 -14.70 -1.05 21.35
CA LEU A 6 -14.31 0.05 20.48
C LEU A 6 -14.84 1.35 21.08
N GLY A 7 -13.96 2.34 21.24
CA GLY A 7 -14.37 3.68 21.69
C GLY A 7 -15.24 4.39 20.66
N ASP A 8 -15.68 5.60 20.99
CA ASP A 8 -16.38 6.46 20.02
C ASP A 8 -15.50 6.68 18.76
N PRO A 9 -16.10 6.69 17.56
CA PRO A 9 -15.33 6.88 16.32
C PRO A 9 -14.69 8.26 16.28
N VAL A 10 -13.43 8.33 15.83
CA VAL A 10 -12.70 9.59 15.61
C VAL A 10 -13.26 10.35 14.41
N LEU A 11 -13.67 9.62 13.37
CA LEU A 11 -14.31 10.13 12.16
C LEU A 11 -15.28 9.05 11.66
N ASP A 12 -16.48 9.48 11.24
CA ASP A 12 -17.47 8.60 10.62
C ASP A 12 -17.77 9.11 9.20
N ILE A 13 -17.45 8.28 8.21
CA ILE A 13 -17.70 8.54 6.79
C ILE A 13 -18.69 7.53 6.19
N SER A 14 -19.46 6.80 7.01
CA SER A 14 -20.32 5.71 6.52
C SER A 14 -21.34 6.16 5.48
N ASP A 15 -21.78 7.42 5.56
CA ASP A 15 -22.74 8.03 4.63
C ASP A 15 -22.08 8.56 3.34
N GLU A 16 -20.75 8.48 3.23
CA GLU A 16 -19.96 9.06 2.14
C GLU A 16 -19.25 8.02 1.27
N THR A 17 -19.29 6.75 1.67
CA THR A 17 -18.56 5.65 1.02
C THR A 17 -19.45 4.45 0.78
N THR A 18 -18.98 3.52 -0.05
CA THR A 18 -19.59 2.21 -0.26
C THR A 18 -18.65 1.10 0.19
N THR A 19 -19.18 -0.10 0.46
CA THR A 19 -18.39 -1.26 0.91
C THR A 19 -18.55 -2.45 -0.04
N ASP A 20 -18.88 -2.20 -1.31
CA ASP A 20 -19.01 -3.22 -2.34
C ASP A 20 -17.67 -3.45 -3.05
N GLY A 21 -17.33 -4.71 -3.34
CA GLY A 21 -16.02 -5.03 -3.91
C GLY A 21 -14.90 -4.69 -2.93
N GLU A 22 -13.90 -3.95 -3.40
CA GLU A 22 -12.75 -3.45 -2.62
C GLU A 22 -12.91 -1.96 -2.24
N ARG A 23 -14.14 -1.42 -2.32
CA ARG A 23 -14.46 -0.04 -1.96
C ARG A 23 -14.60 0.14 -0.45
N GLY A 24 -14.36 1.37 0.02
CA GLY A 24 -14.53 1.75 1.42
C GLY A 24 -13.49 2.77 1.87
N LEU A 25 -13.25 2.81 3.19
CA LEU A 25 -12.06 3.43 3.78
C LEU A 25 -10.88 2.48 3.62
N LEU A 26 -9.85 2.91 2.90
CA LEU A 26 -8.76 2.03 2.44
C LEU A 26 -7.42 2.38 3.06
N GLY A 27 -7.17 3.66 3.33
CA GLY A 27 -5.93 4.12 3.95
C GLY A 27 -6.15 5.27 4.92
N VAL A 28 -5.25 5.35 5.91
CA VAL A 28 -5.16 6.46 6.84
C VAL A 28 -3.70 6.78 7.09
N ALA A 29 -3.37 8.05 7.26
CA ALA A 29 -2.02 8.50 7.60
C ALA A 29 -2.07 9.76 8.47
N PHE A 30 -1.04 9.96 9.28
CA PHE A 30 -0.71 11.26 9.86
C PHE A 30 0.53 11.79 9.14
N ASP A 31 0.63 13.11 9.01
CA ASP A 31 1.91 13.73 8.65
C ASP A 31 2.96 13.53 9.77
N PRO A 32 4.26 13.70 9.49
CA PRO A 32 5.31 13.45 10.48
C PRO A 32 5.19 14.29 11.76
N GLU A 33 4.60 15.48 11.66
CA GLU A 33 4.36 16.38 12.79
C GLU A 33 3.05 16.09 13.55
N PHE A 34 2.24 15.13 13.10
CA PHE A 34 0.89 14.85 13.61
C PHE A 34 -0.02 16.10 13.63
N ALA A 35 0.24 17.04 12.73
CA ALA A 35 -0.56 18.25 12.53
C ALA A 35 -1.72 18.03 11.57
N HIS A 36 -1.65 17.00 10.72
CA HIS A 36 -2.69 16.64 9.76
C HIS A 36 -2.97 15.13 9.77
N PHE A 37 -4.24 14.79 9.55
CA PHE A 37 -4.74 13.43 9.39
C PHE A 37 -5.33 13.29 8.00
N TYR A 38 -4.97 12.22 7.32
CA TYR A 38 -5.39 11.91 5.95
C TYR A 38 -6.18 10.62 5.93
N ILE A 39 -7.22 10.60 5.10
CA ILE A 39 -7.95 9.38 4.74
C ILE A 39 -7.86 9.18 3.23
N SER A 40 -7.78 7.92 2.80
CA SER A 40 -8.03 7.50 1.42
C SER A 40 -9.24 6.58 1.41
N TYR A 41 -10.25 6.93 0.65
CA TYR A 41 -11.50 6.19 0.57
C TYR A 41 -12.09 6.27 -0.84
N THR A 42 -13.05 5.41 -1.17
CA THR A 42 -13.85 5.54 -2.38
C THR A 42 -15.19 6.19 -2.05
N ASP A 43 -15.57 7.26 -2.74
CA ASP A 43 -16.85 7.94 -2.52
C ASP A 43 -18.06 7.14 -3.05
N LEU A 44 -19.27 7.68 -2.91
CA LEU A 44 -20.51 7.05 -3.38
C LEU A 44 -20.57 6.83 -4.90
N GLU A 45 -19.75 7.53 -5.67
CA GLU A 45 -19.62 7.38 -7.12
C GLU A 45 -18.53 6.36 -7.49
N GLY A 46 -17.74 5.92 -6.51
CA GLY A 46 -16.63 5.00 -6.65
C GLY A 46 -15.30 5.67 -6.98
N THR A 47 -15.20 6.99 -6.85
CA THR A 47 -13.96 7.76 -7.06
C THR A 47 -13.06 7.59 -5.84
N SER A 48 -11.78 7.24 -6.06
CA SER A 48 -10.78 7.30 -4.98
C SER A 48 -10.55 8.75 -4.60
N THR A 49 -10.71 9.06 -3.33
CA THR A 49 -10.63 10.41 -2.75
C THR A 49 -9.69 10.40 -1.57
N ILE A 50 -8.79 11.38 -1.55
CA ILE A 50 -7.89 11.64 -0.42
C ILE A 50 -8.28 12.97 0.18
N ASP A 51 -8.67 12.93 1.44
CA ASP A 51 -9.00 14.12 2.21
C ASP A 51 -8.03 14.31 3.37
N GLU A 52 -7.77 15.57 3.68
CA GLU A 52 -6.93 16.03 4.79
C GLU A 52 -7.80 16.76 5.81
N PHE A 53 -7.45 16.58 7.09
CA PHE A 53 -8.01 17.29 8.22
C PHE A 53 -6.87 17.79 9.11
N ALA A 54 -6.98 19.00 9.66
CA ALA A 54 -6.08 19.46 10.70
C ALA A 54 -6.29 18.68 12.00
N VAL A 55 -5.21 18.56 12.76
CA VAL A 55 -5.18 17.99 14.11
C VAL A 55 -4.66 19.08 15.07
N ALA A 56 -5.41 19.33 16.13
CA ALA A 56 -5.06 20.30 17.17
C ALA A 56 -5.22 19.66 18.54
N ASP A 57 -4.20 19.78 19.40
CA ASP A 57 -4.17 19.20 20.75
C ASP A 57 -4.50 17.69 20.78
N GLY A 58 -4.05 16.95 19.75
CA GLY A 58 -4.31 15.52 19.59
C GLY A 58 -5.74 15.17 19.18
N GLN A 59 -6.53 16.15 18.76
CA GLN A 59 -7.91 15.96 18.28
C GLN A 59 -8.05 16.38 16.83
N LEU A 60 -8.72 15.54 16.05
CA LEU A 60 -9.14 15.85 14.69
C LEU A 60 -10.05 17.09 14.69
N GLN A 61 -9.92 17.95 13.69
CA GLN A 61 -10.77 19.13 13.46
C GLN A 61 -11.59 18.92 12.18
N PRO A 62 -12.76 18.24 12.23
CA PRO A 62 -13.50 17.80 11.04
C PRO A 62 -13.92 18.94 10.10
N GLU A 63 -14.13 20.15 10.63
CA GLU A 63 -14.50 21.34 9.87
C GLU A 63 -13.38 21.88 8.97
N THR A 64 -12.15 21.41 9.15
CA THR A 64 -10.98 21.81 8.35
C THR A 64 -10.79 20.94 7.11
N ARG A 65 -11.68 19.96 6.90
CA ARG A 65 -11.61 19.00 5.79
C ARG A 65 -11.37 19.69 4.45
N ARG A 66 -10.37 19.21 3.71
CA ARG A 66 -10.15 19.55 2.31
C ARG A 66 -9.79 18.33 1.49
N THR A 67 -10.19 18.33 0.22
CA THR A 67 -9.81 17.30 -0.74
C THR A 67 -8.45 17.60 -1.36
N VAL A 68 -7.54 16.65 -1.21
CA VAL A 68 -6.17 16.71 -1.72
C VAL A 68 -6.11 16.17 -3.14
N LEU A 69 -6.61 14.95 -3.36
CA LEU A 69 -6.52 14.27 -4.65
C LEU A 69 -7.76 13.41 -4.89
N THR A 70 -8.24 13.39 -6.13
CA THR A 70 -9.26 12.44 -6.58
C THR A 70 -8.82 11.71 -7.83
N GLN A 71 -9.26 10.46 -7.97
CA GLN A 71 -9.01 9.61 -9.13
C GLN A 71 -10.22 8.72 -9.39
N GLU A 72 -10.85 8.87 -10.56
CA GLU A 72 -11.95 8.00 -10.97
C GLU A 72 -11.46 6.55 -11.11
N GLN A 73 -12.22 5.60 -10.55
CA GLN A 73 -11.93 4.17 -10.65
C GLN A 73 -12.90 3.51 -11.63
N PRO A 74 -12.42 2.85 -12.70
CA PRO A 74 -13.29 2.21 -13.70
C PRO A 74 -14.15 1.06 -13.13
N TYR A 75 -13.69 0.38 -12.09
CA TYR A 75 -14.32 -0.78 -11.49
C TYR A 75 -14.32 -0.74 -9.95
N PRO A 76 -15.15 -1.55 -9.27
CA PRO A 76 -15.22 -1.61 -7.80
C PRO A 76 -14.11 -2.46 -7.15
N ASN A 77 -13.08 -2.82 -7.89
CA ASN A 77 -11.95 -3.60 -7.42
C ASN A 77 -10.63 -3.00 -7.95
N HIS A 78 -9.51 -3.41 -7.35
CA HIS A 78 -8.18 -2.85 -7.53
C HIS A 78 -8.11 -1.34 -7.29
N ASN A 79 -8.80 -0.90 -6.24
CA ASN A 79 -8.81 0.51 -5.86
C ASN A 79 -7.51 0.92 -5.15
N GLY A 80 -6.77 -0.04 -4.57
CA GLY A 80 -5.60 0.23 -3.73
C GLY A 80 -6.01 1.07 -2.52
N GLY A 81 -5.36 2.20 -2.32
CA GLY A 81 -5.76 3.23 -1.37
C GLY A 81 -4.93 3.25 -0.08
N ASP A 82 -3.90 2.42 0.06
CA ASP A 82 -2.93 2.63 1.14
C ASP A 82 -2.22 3.97 0.94
N ILE A 83 -2.00 4.68 2.04
CA ILE A 83 -1.32 5.98 2.06
C ILE A 83 -0.35 6.03 3.23
N LYS A 84 0.85 6.57 3.01
CA LYS A 84 1.88 6.75 4.04
C LYS A 84 2.75 7.96 3.74
N PHE A 85 3.22 8.63 4.78
CA PHE A 85 4.32 9.57 4.61
C PHE A 85 5.63 8.79 4.51
N GLY A 86 6.41 9.10 3.48
CA GLY A 86 7.74 8.54 3.29
C GLY A 86 8.77 9.16 4.25
N PRO A 87 9.97 8.56 4.35
CA PRO A 87 11.07 9.11 5.17
C PRO A 87 11.56 10.48 4.68
N ASP A 88 11.16 10.89 3.47
CA ASP A 88 11.45 12.19 2.88
C ASP A 88 10.36 13.25 3.16
N GLY A 89 9.30 12.89 3.89
CA GLY A 89 8.23 13.81 4.30
C GLY A 89 7.13 14.03 3.27
N TYR A 90 7.13 13.29 2.15
CA TYR A 90 6.07 13.36 1.15
C TYR A 90 5.00 12.30 1.37
N LEU A 91 3.78 12.56 0.90
CA LEU A 91 2.68 11.59 0.94
C LEU A 91 2.79 10.65 -0.26
N TYR A 92 2.94 9.36 0.03
CA TYR A 92 2.89 8.27 -0.93
C TYR A 92 1.50 7.65 -0.96
N ILE A 93 1.03 7.33 -2.17
CA ILE A 93 -0.33 6.84 -2.41
C ILE A 93 -0.26 5.64 -3.35
N ALA A 94 -0.86 4.53 -2.95
CA ALA A 94 -0.98 3.35 -3.80
C ALA A 94 -2.34 3.33 -4.51
N PHE A 95 -2.36 3.26 -5.84
CA PHE A 95 -3.58 2.97 -6.60
C PHE A 95 -3.35 1.78 -7.52
N GLY A 96 -4.30 0.84 -7.49
CA GLY A 96 -4.33 -0.27 -8.45
C GLY A 96 -4.67 0.18 -9.87
N ASP A 97 -4.62 -0.76 -10.80
CA ASP A 97 -4.84 -0.57 -12.24
C ASP A 97 -6.29 -0.15 -12.58
N GLY A 98 -7.15 -0.03 -11.58
CA GLY A 98 -8.54 0.39 -11.74
C GLY A 98 -9.52 -0.75 -11.93
N GLY A 99 -9.05 -2.00 -11.88
CA GLY A 99 -9.87 -3.19 -11.69
C GLY A 99 -10.15 -4.01 -12.94
N SER A 100 -11.11 -4.93 -12.80
CA SER A 100 -11.35 -6.02 -13.75
C SER A 100 -10.12 -6.94 -13.95
N GLY A 101 -10.25 -7.93 -14.84
CA GLY A 101 -9.23 -8.95 -15.04
C GLY A 101 -8.26 -8.65 -16.18
N GLY A 102 -6.98 -8.50 -15.87
CA GLY A 102 -5.91 -8.33 -16.86
C GLY A 102 -5.85 -6.94 -17.49
N ASP A 103 -6.10 -5.90 -16.68
CA ASP A 103 -5.89 -4.49 -17.02
C ASP A 103 -6.48 -4.07 -18.38
N PRO A 104 -7.82 -4.07 -18.52
CA PRO A 104 -8.48 -3.77 -19.80
C PRO A 104 -8.21 -2.35 -20.32
N HIS A 105 -7.71 -1.45 -19.46
CA HIS A 105 -7.38 -0.07 -19.80
C HIS A 105 -5.87 0.14 -20.05
N GLY A 106 -5.04 -0.88 -19.81
CA GLY A 106 -3.58 -0.79 -19.95
C GLY A 106 -2.96 0.20 -18.95
N ASN A 107 -3.60 0.41 -17.81
CA ASN A 107 -3.23 1.41 -16.82
C ASN A 107 -1.88 1.12 -16.17
N GLY A 108 -1.51 -0.16 -15.97
CA GLY A 108 -0.24 -0.53 -15.33
C GLY A 108 0.97 0.13 -16.00
N GLN A 109 1.05 0.03 -17.34
CA GLN A 109 2.14 0.61 -18.14
C GLN A 109 1.86 2.04 -18.64
N ASN A 110 0.62 2.51 -18.57
CA ASN A 110 0.25 3.86 -19.03
C ASN A 110 0.68 4.91 -17.98
N LEU A 111 1.46 5.90 -18.41
CA LEU A 111 1.92 7.00 -17.56
C LEU A 111 1.00 8.23 -17.60
N ASP A 112 -0.01 8.28 -18.48
CA ASP A 112 -1.00 9.37 -18.54
C ASP A 112 -2.19 9.15 -17.58
N THR A 113 -2.03 8.29 -16.59
CA THR A 113 -3.03 7.96 -15.56
C THR A 113 -2.35 7.77 -14.21
N LEU A 114 -3.10 7.96 -13.13
CA LEU A 114 -2.63 7.71 -11.77
C LEU A 114 -2.87 6.25 -11.31
N LEU A 115 -3.51 5.43 -12.15
CA LEU A 115 -3.86 4.04 -11.84
C LEU A 115 -2.71 3.07 -12.14
N GLY A 116 -2.52 2.07 -11.28
CA GLY A 116 -1.44 1.09 -11.35
C GLY A 116 -0.08 1.68 -10.98
N LYS A 117 -0.06 2.49 -9.91
CA LYS A 117 1.06 3.36 -9.51
C LYS A 117 1.25 3.39 -7.99
N ILE A 118 2.50 3.67 -7.59
CA ILE A 118 2.77 4.43 -6.38
C ILE A 118 2.96 5.90 -6.80
N LEU A 119 2.21 6.81 -6.17
CA LEU A 119 2.33 8.26 -6.35
C LEU A 119 3.13 8.87 -5.20
N ARG A 120 3.68 10.07 -5.41
CA ARG A 120 4.37 10.87 -4.39
C ARG A 120 4.06 12.36 -4.58
N ILE A 121 3.41 12.97 -3.58
CA ILE A 121 2.98 14.37 -3.61
C ILE A 121 3.37 15.12 -2.33
N ASP A 122 3.40 16.46 -2.40
CA ASP A 122 3.54 17.35 -1.25
C ASP A 122 2.22 18.03 -0.92
N PRO A 123 1.40 17.49 0.00
CA PRO A 123 0.12 18.10 0.36
C PRO A 123 0.29 19.48 1.03
N THR A 124 1.47 19.81 1.57
CA THR A 124 1.75 21.08 2.27
C THR A 124 2.34 22.15 1.37
N GLY A 125 2.90 21.75 0.22
CA GLY A 125 3.65 22.62 -0.69
C GLY A 125 2.80 23.48 -1.62
N GLY A 126 1.47 23.31 -1.62
CA GLY A 126 0.57 24.05 -2.51
C GLY A 126 -0.90 23.69 -2.28
N GLU A 127 -1.79 24.31 -3.07
CA GLU A 127 -3.23 24.04 -3.04
C GLU A 127 -3.67 23.45 -4.39
N PRO A 128 -4.21 22.21 -4.44
CA PRO A 128 -4.43 21.30 -3.30
C PRO A 128 -3.16 20.55 -2.83
N TYR A 129 -2.12 20.48 -3.65
CA TYR A 129 -0.80 19.94 -3.32
C TYR A 129 0.25 20.50 -4.31
N ALA A 130 1.53 20.29 -4.03
CA ALA A 130 2.62 20.48 -4.96
C ALA A 130 3.21 19.14 -5.42
N ILE A 131 3.87 19.16 -6.58
CA ILE A 131 4.66 18.04 -7.06
C ILE A 131 6.10 18.19 -6.57
N PRO A 132 6.68 17.17 -5.90
CA PRO A 132 8.11 17.13 -5.61
C PRO A 132 8.92 17.25 -6.91
N SER A 133 9.80 18.25 -6.98
CA SER A 133 10.53 18.58 -8.22
C SER A 133 11.49 17.48 -8.70
N ASP A 134 11.77 16.50 -7.84
CA ASP A 134 12.62 15.35 -8.11
C ASP A 134 11.82 14.07 -8.37
N ASN A 135 10.49 14.15 -8.56
CA ASN A 135 9.72 13.02 -9.05
C ASN A 135 10.24 12.57 -10.44
N PRO A 136 10.25 11.25 -10.72
CA PRO A 136 10.96 10.67 -11.86
C PRO A 136 10.39 11.07 -13.23
N PHE A 137 9.12 11.48 -13.30
CA PHE A 137 8.41 11.73 -14.56
C PHE A 137 8.09 13.20 -14.86
N VAL A 138 8.49 14.15 -13.99
CA VAL A 138 8.14 15.59 -14.12
C VAL A 138 8.59 16.27 -15.42
N ALA A 139 9.58 15.68 -16.11
CA ALA A 139 10.12 16.19 -17.36
C ALA A 139 9.71 15.35 -18.58
N GLN A 140 8.82 14.37 -18.39
CA GLN A 140 8.39 13.46 -19.44
C GLN A 140 7.01 13.88 -19.99
N ASP A 141 7.01 14.39 -21.22
CA ASP A 141 5.77 14.78 -21.90
C ASP A 141 4.72 13.66 -21.90
N GLY A 142 3.54 13.96 -21.37
CA GLY A 142 2.40 13.03 -21.34
C GLY A 142 2.39 12.05 -20.16
N ALA A 143 3.38 12.09 -19.27
CA ALA A 143 3.30 11.40 -17.99
C ALA A 143 2.60 12.28 -16.94
N LYS A 144 2.01 11.66 -15.91
CA LYS A 144 1.55 12.34 -14.70
C LYS A 144 2.75 12.58 -13.78
N ASP A 145 2.89 13.83 -13.34
CA ASP A 145 4.04 14.28 -12.55
C ASP A 145 4.02 13.70 -11.13
N GLU A 146 2.86 13.22 -10.66
CA GLU A 146 2.65 12.56 -9.37
C GLU A 146 3.32 11.17 -9.28
N ILE A 147 3.61 10.53 -10.42
CA ILE A 147 4.05 9.13 -10.44
C ILE A 147 5.43 9.00 -9.79
N TRP A 148 5.54 8.11 -8.80
CA TRP A 148 6.80 7.65 -8.24
C TRP A 148 7.23 6.32 -8.85
N ALA A 149 6.35 5.33 -8.91
CA ALA A 149 6.60 4.04 -9.55
C ALA A 149 5.34 3.55 -10.29
N TYR A 150 5.51 2.62 -11.23
CA TYR A 150 4.44 2.15 -12.09
C TYR A 150 4.56 0.67 -12.43
N GLY A 151 3.59 0.15 -13.19
CA GLY A 151 3.54 -1.26 -13.54
C GLY A 151 3.03 -2.13 -12.39
N LEU A 152 2.11 -1.61 -11.58
CA LEU A 152 1.48 -2.33 -10.46
C LEU A 152 0.04 -2.71 -10.81
N ARG A 153 -0.46 -3.81 -10.24
CA ARG A 153 -1.82 -4.32 -10.45
C ARG A 153 -2.78 -3.83 -9.38
N ASN A 154 -2.56 -4.22 -8.14
CA ASN A 154 -3.33 -3.86 -6.98
C ASN A 154 -2.40 -3.81 -5.74
N PRO A 155 -1.55 -2.77 -5.64
CA PRO A 155 -0.66 -2.57 -4.50
C PRO A 155 -1.50 -2.33 -3.25
N TRP A 156 -1.73 -3.39 -2.46
CA TRP A 156 -2.74 -3.42 -1.40
C TRP A 156 -2.24 -2.74 -0.13
N ARG A 157 -1.06 -3.14 0.36
CA ARG A 157 -0.31 -2.42 1.40
C ARG A 157 1.13 -2.25 0.98
N PHE A 158 1.68 -1.10 1.31
CA PHE A 158 3.12 -0.88 1.24
C PHE A 158 3.64 -0.41 2.60
N SER A 159 4.94 -0.41 2.82
CA SER A 159 5.54 0.21 4.00
C SER A 159 6.93 0.70 3.68
N PHE A 160 7.36 1.71 4.43
CA PHE A 160 8.76 2.06 4.53
C PHE A 160 9.32 1.38 5.77
N ASP A 161 10.44 0.71 5.62
CA ASP A 161 11.20 0.20 6.74
C ASP A 161 11.69 1.36 7.62
N ALA A 162 11.19 1.49 8.85
CA ALA A 162 11.57 2.56 9.77
C ALA A 162 13.08 2.58 10.11
N GLY A 163 13.80 1.48 9.88
CA GLY A 163 15.25 1.37 10.10
C GLY A 163 16.09 1.80 8.91
N THR A 164 15.72 1.42 7.68
CA THR A 164 16.53 1.67 6.48
C THR A 164 15.94 2.72 5.54
N GLY A 165 14.62 2.90 5.55
CA GLY A 165 13.86 3.70 4.60
C GLY A 165 13.51 2.96 3.31
N ASP A 166 13.79 1.66 3.21
CA ASP A 166 13.45 0.86 2.03
C ASP A 166 11.92 0.74 1.89
N LEU A 167 11.44 0.77 0.66
CA LEU A 167 10.02 0.61 0.32
C LEU A 167 9.74 -0.86 0.02
N LEU A 168 8.70 -1.41 0.64
CA LEU A 168 8.15 -2.73 0.31
C LEU A 168 6.69 -2.60 -0.07
N ILE A 169 6.25 -3.32 -1.10
CA ILE A 169 4.88 -3.26 -1.62
C ILE A 169 4.36 -4.70 -1.75
N GLY A 170 3.22 -5.00 -1.14
CA GLY A 170 2.45 -6.20 -1.48
C GLY A 170 1.52 -5.90 -2.64
N ASP A 171 1.81 -6.45 -3.81
CA ASP A 171 0.99 -6.28 -5.01
C ASP A 171 0.22 -7.57 -5.33
N VAL A 172 -1.11 -7.48 -5.32
CA VAL A 172 -1.97 -8.63 -5.55
C VAL A 172 -2.00 -8.95 -7.04
N GLY A 173 -1.54 -10.15 -7.42
CA GLY A 173 -1.52 -10.60 -8.82
C GLY A 173 -2.88 -11.01 -9.38
N GLN A 174 -2.92 -11.53 -10.60
CA GLN A 174 -4.19 -11.77 -11.31
C GLN A 174 -4.72 -13.19 -11.20
N SER A 175 -3.87 -14.19 -11.38
CA SER A 175 -4.26 -15.59 -11.58
C SER A 175 -3.32 -16.60 -10.94
N GLU A 176 -2.01 -16.37 -11.02
CA GLU A 176 -1.01 -17.40 -10.74
C GLU A 176 0.00 -16.99 -9.67
N TRP A 177 0.36 -15.71 -9.57
CA TRP A 177 1.45 -15.25 -8.72
C TRP A 177 1.00 -14.11 -7.82
N GLU A 178 1.47 -14.14 -6.58
CA GLU A 178 1.49 -13.00 -5.67
C GLU A 178 2.90 -12.46 -5.57
N GLU A 179 3.07 -11.16 -5.32
CA GLU A 179 4.39 -10.54 -5.31
C GLU A 179 4.60 -9.55 -4.16
N ILE A 180 5.84 -9.53 -3.66
CA ILE A 180 6.39 -8.46 -2.83
C ILE A 180 7.44 -7.76 -3.66
N ASP A 181 7.21 -6.48 -3.93
CA ASP A 181 8.18 -5.60 -4.57
C ASP A 181 9.01 -4.86 -3.52
N TRP A 182 10.19 -4.40 -3.95
CA TRP A 182 11.12 -3.68 -3.10
C TRP A 182 11.86 -2.58 -3.88
N ALA A 183 12.06 -1.43 -3.23
CA ALA A 183 12.96 -0.40 -3.69
C ALA A 183 13.87 0.08 -2.54
N PRO A 184 15.17 0.29 -2.78
CA PRO A 184 16.07 0.77 -1.75
C PRO A 184 15.72 2.20 -1.34
N ALA A 185 16.00 2.59 -0.10
CA ALA A 185 15.86 3.96 0.39
C ALA A 185 16.59 5.00 -0.47
N SER A 186 17.63 4.59 -1.18
CA SER A 186 18.37 5.45 -2.12
C SER A 186 17.68 5.66 -3.48
N SER A 187 16.58 4.95 -3.75
CA SER A 187 15.84 5.05 -5.01
C SER A 187 15.41 6.50 -5.29
N LYS A 188 15.29 6.81 -6.57
CA LYS A 188 14.76 8.08 -7.10
C LYS A 188 13.40 7.90 -7.79
N GLY A 189 12.77 6.74 -7.59
CA GLY A 189 11.56 6.37 -8.29
C GLY A 189 11.84 5.98 -9.75
N GLY A 190 10.77 5.64 -10.45
CA GLY A 190 10.77 5.26 -11.86
C GLY A 190 10.79 3.76 -12.09
N GLU A 191 10.77 2.96 -11.02
CA GLU A 191 10.63 1.51 -11.09
C GLU A 191 9.37 1.12 -11.87
N ASN A 192 9.53 0.14 -12.76
CA ASN A 192 8.46 -0.48 -13.52
C ASN A 192 8.30 -1.92 -13.05
N TYR A 193 7.28 -2.21 -12.25
CA TYR A 193 7.00 -3.55 -11.72
C TYR A 193 6.30 -4.47 -12.74
N GLY A 194 6.14 -4.02 -13.99
CA GLY A 194 5.90 -4.89 -15.14
C GLY A 194 4.43 -5.18 -15.46
N TRP A 195 3.48 -4.99 -14.54
CA TRP A 195 2.06 -5.19 -14.81
C TRP A 195 1.56 -4.26 -15.93
N SER A 196 0.76 -4.72 -16.90
CA SER A 196 0.21 -6.07 -17.10
C SER A 196 0.95 -6.90 -18.15
N SER A 197 2.20 -6.55 -18.48
CA SER A 197 3.04 -7.40 -19.36
C SER A 197 3.60 -8.60 -18.59
N MET A 198 3.81 -8.40 -17.29
CA MET A 198 4.29 -9.40 -16.33
C MET A 198 3.26 -9.60 -15.23
N GLU A 199 3.27 -10.77 -14.60
CA GLU A 199 2.62 -11.10 -13.33
C GLU A 199 3.67 -11.84 -12.51
N GLY A 200 4.26 -11.20 -11.48
CA GLY A 200 5.54 -11.65 -10.96
C GLY A 200 6.64 -11.56 -12.03
N ASN A 201 7.53 -12.55 -12.03
CA ASN A 201 8.57 -12.73 -13.05
C ASN A 201 8.09 -13.43 -14.32
N HIS A 202 6.77 -13.55 -14.50
CA HIS A 202 6.18 -14.37 -15.55
C HIS A 202 5.44 -13.53 -16.60
N PRO A 203 5.65 -13.79 -17.91
CA PRO A 203 4.89 -13.14 -18.96
C PRO A 203 3.37 -13.36 -18.81
N PHE A 204 2.63 -12.29 -18.54
CA PHE A 204 1.18 -12.38 -18.40
C PHE A 204 0.49 -12.40 -19.76
N ARG A 205 -0.33 -13.43 -20.03
CA ARG A 205 -1.06 -13.61 -21.30
C ARG A 205 -0.18 -13.48 -22.57
N GLY A 206 1.09 -13.89 -22.46
CA GLY A 206 2.06 -13.77 -23.56
C GLY A 206 2.62 -12.36 -23.76
N GLY A 207 2.54 -11.51 -22.73
CA GLY A 207 3.16 -10.20 -22.66
C GLY A 207 4.67 -10.25 -22.92
N THR A 208 5.23 -9.12 -23.31
CA THR A 208 6.69 -8.99 -23.49
C THR A 208 7.23 -8.24 -22.29
N GLU A 209 8.20 -8.84 -21.60
CA GLU A 209 8.87 -8.23 -20.46
C GLU A 209 9.43 -6.83 -20.85
N PRO A 210 9.02 -5.77 -20.12
CA PRO A 210 9.58 -4.44 -20.34
C PRO A 210 11.09 -4.41 -20.10
N ALA A 211 11.83 -3.66 -20.93
CA ALA A 211 13.29 -3.60 -20.80
C ALA A 211 13.79 -3.01 -19.47
N ASN A 212 12.95 -2.23 -18.79
CA ASN A 212 13.20 -1.64 -17.48
C ASN A 212 12.38 -2.31 -16.37
N HIS A 213 11.91 -3.54 -16.59
CA HIS A 213 11.22 -4.32 -15.57
C HIS A 213 12.09 -4.47 -14.32
N VAL A 214 11.53 -4.11 -13.17
CA VAL A 214 12.10 -4.36 -11.85
C VAL A 214 11.34 -5.57 -11.30
N PRO A 215 12.00 -6.74 -11.19
CA PRO A 215 11.34 -7.95 -10.71
C PRO A 215 11.00 -7.82 -9.22
N PRO A 216 9.94 -8.50 -8.75
CA PRO A 216 9.65 -8.56 -7.32
C PRO A 216 10.80 -9.23 -6.56
N VAL A 217 11.02 -8.80 -5.33
CA VAL A 217 12.04 -9.40 -4.45
C VAL A 217 11.60 -10.79 -3.98
N HIS A 218 10.29 -11.04 -3.95
CA HIS A 218 9.70 -12.32 -3.62
C HIS A 218 8.39 -12.53 -4.37
N GLU A 219 8.17 -13.74 -4.88
CA GLU A 219 6.91 -14.16 -5.48
C GLU A 219 6.56 -15.57 -5.02
N TYR A 220 5.26 -15.89 -4.99
CA TYR A 220 4.80 -17.24 -4.70
C TYR A 220 3.55 -17.59 -5.51
N ASP A 221 3.41 -18.86 -5.86
CA ASP A 221 2.27 -19.32 -6.65
C ASP A 221 1.00 -19.45 -5.82
N ARG A 222 -0.14 -19.33 -6.50
CA ARG A 222 -1.48 -19.53 -5.92
C ARG A 222 -1.92 -21.00 -5.85
N SER A 223 -1.04 -21.95 -6.19
CA SER A 223 -1.31 -23.39 -6.01
C SER A 223 -1.10 -23.84 -4.57
N GLY A 224 -0.32 -23.07 -3.81
CA GLY A 224 -0.05 -23.24 -2.39
C GLY A 224 -0.63 -22.12 -1.51
N LEU A 225 0.25 -21.22 -1.08
CA LEU A 225 0.17 -20.48 0.19
C LEU A 225 -0.80 -19.29 0.24
N GLY A 226 -1.35 -18.83 -0.89
CA GLY A 226 -2.13 -17.60 -0.85
C GLY A 226 -2.87 -17.29 -2.14
N CYS A 227 -3.76 -16.31 -2.08
CA CYS A 227 -4.51 -15.84 -3.24
C CYS A 227 -4.71 -14.32 -3.31
N SER A 228 -4.13 -13.60 -2.35
CA SER A 228 -4.14 -12.14 -2.27
C SER A 228 -3.15 -11.69 -1.21
N VAL A 229 -1.92 -11.37 -1.62
CA VAL A 229 -0.89 -10.87 -0.70
C VAL A 229 -1.37 -9.60 -0.01
N THR A 230 -1.21 -9.55 1.32
CA THR A 230 -1.59 -8.36 2.08
C THR A 230 -0.44 -7.35 2.13
N GLY A 231 0.81 -7.81 2.05
CA GLY A 231 1.98 -7.04 2.46
C GLY A 231 2.15 -7.01 3.98
N GLY A 232 2.96 -6.07 4.49
CA GLY A 232 3.33 -6.01 5.89
C GLY A 232 4.40 -4.98 6.22
N PHE A 233 5.17 -5.20 7.29
CA PHE A 233 6.17 -4.26 7.83
C PHE A 233 7.45 -4.98 8.25
N VAL A 234 8.58 -4.29 8.17
CA VAL A 234 9.82 -4.75 8.80
C VAL A 234 9.70 -4.60 10.31
N TYR A 235 9.90 -5.67 11.06
CA TYR A 235 9.80 -5.64 12.52
C TYR A 235 10.99 -4.89 13.13
N ARG A 236 10.69 -3.80 13.85
CA ARG A 236 11.66 -2.94 14.53
C ARG A 236 11.47 -2.88 16.05
N GLY A 237 10.54 -3.66 16.59
CA GLY A 237 10.30 -3.81 18.01
C GLY A 237 11.42 -4.55 18.74
N GLU A 238 11.32 -4.58 20.07
CA GLU A 238 12.31 -5.21 20.95
C GLU A 238 11.76 -6.48 21.63
N ALA A 239 10.44 -6.68 21.63
CA ALA A 239 9.81 -7.82 22.32
C ALA A 239 10.18 -9.18 21.70
N ILE A 240 10.44 -9.22 20.38
CA ILE A 240 10.73 -10.44 19.63
C ILE A 240 12.07 -10.29 18.90
N ALA A 241 13.17 -10.44 19.63
CA ALA A 241 14.53 -10.20 19.13
C ALA A 241 14.88 -10.97 17.83
N ASP A 242 14.33 -12.18 17.65
CA ASP A 242 14.59 -13.01 16.46
C ASP A 242 13.94 -12.46 15.18
N LEU A 243 12.97 -11.54 15.29
CA LEU A 243 12.33 -10.88 14.14
C LEU A 243 12.99 -9.56 13.75
N ALA A 244 13.98 -9.08 14.50
CA ALA A 244 14.59 -7.78 14.26
C ALA A 244 15.13 -7.66 12.82
N GLY A 245 14.52 -6.76 12.04
CA GLY A 245 14.86 -6.53 10.63
C GLY A 245 14.24 -7.50 9.63
N SER A 246 13.36 -8.40 10.05
CA SER A 246 12.58 -9.26 9.15
C SER A 246 11.29 -8.55 8.72
N TYR A 247 10.99 -8.59 7.43
CA TYR A 247 9.70 -8.19 6.88
C TYR A 247 8.63 -9.22 7.22
N VAL A 248 7.71 -8.87 8.11
CA VAL A 248 6.57 -9.71 8.50
C VAL A 248 5.39 -9.37 7.61
N TYR A 249 4.84 -10.38 6.93
CA TYR A 249 3.74 -10.21 5.98
C TYR A 249 2.74 -11.37 6.07
N SER A 250 1.60 -11.23 5.39
CA SER A 250 0.57 -12.26 5.27
C SER A 250 -0.07 -12.24 3.88
N ASP A 251 -0.84 -13.29 3.61
CA ASP A 251 -1.84 -13.35 2.55
C ASP A 251 -3.24 -13.31 3.17
N TYR A 252 -4.20 -12.63 2.52
CA TYR A 252 -5.58 -12.53 3.00
C TYR A 252 -6.26 -13.90 3.08
N CYS A 253 -6.01 -14.79 2.12
CA CYS A 253 -6.76 -16.03 1.94
C CYS A 253 -6.35 -17.10 2.94
N ASP A 254 -5.09 -17.09 3.35
CA ASP A 254 -4.49 -18.11 4.19
C ASP A 254 -4.15 -17.61 5.59
N GLY A 255 -3.88 -16.31 5.75
CA GLY A 255 -3.65 -15.64 7.03
C GLY A 255 -2.38 -16.03 7.78
N THR A 256 -1.52 -16.86 7.19
CA THR A 256 -0.30 -17.29 7.86
C THR A 256 0.71 -16.15 7.90
N LEU A 257 1.22 -15.85 9.10
CA LEU A 257 2.25 -14.82 9.27
C LEU A 257 3.63 -15.37 8.88
N ARG A 258 4.26 -14.72 7.92
CA ARG A 258 5.54 -15.13 7.32
C ARG A 258 6.57 -14.03 7.45
N THR A 259 7.83 -14.40 7.24
CA THR A 259 8.95 -13.48 7.32
C THR A 259 9.86 -13.59 6.11
N LEU A 260 10.32 -12.45 5.60
CA LEU A 260 11.46 -12.35 4.68
C LEU A 260 12.58 -11.56 5.36
N ARG A 261 13.82 -12.03 5.24
CA ARG A 261 15.00 -11.19 5.44
C ARG A 261 15.49 -10.75 4.08
N ILE A 262 15.55 -9.44 3.86
CA ILE A 262 15.96 -8.85 2.57
C ILE A 262 17.26 -8.07 2.80
N GLU A 263 18.28 -8.40 2.03
CA GLU A 263 19.59 -7.72 2.05
C GLU A 263 19.94 -7.32 0.62
N ASP A 264 20.16 -6.02 0.39
CA ASP A 264 20.51 -5.46 -0.93
C ASP A 264 19.58 -5.92 -2.07
N GLY A 265 18.27 -5.98 -1.82
CA GLY A 265 17.26 -6.38 -2.80
C GLY A 265 17.19 -7.87 -3.09
N ALA A 266 17.76 -8.72 -2.22
CA ALA A 266 17.66 -10.17 -2.30
C ALA A 266 17.11 -10.77 -1.00
N VAL A 267 16.19 -11.72 -1.11
CA VAL A 267 15.76 -12.53 0.03
C VAL A 267 16.91 -13.46 0.44
N THR A 268 17.37 -13.32 1.68
CA THR A 268 18.42 -14.15 2.28
C THR A 268 17.86 -15.22 3.20
N GLU A 269 16.69 -14.97 3.80
CA GLU A 269 15.99 -15.92 4.67
C GLU A 269 14.47 -15.81 4.49
N GLU A 270 13.80 -16.96 4.51
CA GLU A 270 12.34 -17.07 4.50
C GLU A 270 11.91 -17.84 5.75
N GLY A 271 10.77 -17.44 6.33
CA GLY A 271 10.26 -18.07 7.54
C GLY A 271 8.75 -18.04 7.63
N ASP A 272 8.23 -18.94 8.46
CA ASP A 272 6.83 -19.06 8.86
C ASP A 272 6.79 -18.98 10.38
N LEU A 273 5.99 -18.05 10.92
CA LEU A 273 5.92 -17.84 12.37
C LEU A 273 5.10 -18.92 13.10
N GLY A 274 4.38 -19.77 12.36
CA GLY A 274 3.44 -20.75 12.90
C GLY A 274 2.22 -20.09 13.54
N VAL A 275 1.96 -18.81 13.23
CA VAL A 275 0.85 -18.01 13.75
C VAL A 275 -0.13 -17.70 12.63
N GLN A 276 -1.41 -17.80 12.96
CA GLN A 276 -2.53 -17.57 12.05
C GLN A 276 -3.23 -16.27 12.41
N GLY A 277 -3.17 -15.28 11.52
CA GLY A 277 -3.77 -13.96 11.66
C GLY A 277 -5.25 -13.89 11.26
N GLY A 278 -5.79 -14.94 10.63
CA GLY A 278 -7.14 -14.95 10.06
C GLY A 278 -7.17 -14.31 8.68
N GLU A 279 -8.27 -13.67 8.31
CA GLU A 279 -8.36 -12.93 7.04
C GLU A 279 -7.64 -11.59 7.15
N VAL A 280 -6.30 -11.61 7.09
CA VAL A 280 -5.45 -10.43 7.34
C VAL A 280 -5.63 -9.39 6.22
N ILE A 281 -5.95 -8.14 6.61
CA ILE A 281 -6.18 -7.02 5.67
C ILE A 281 -5.16 -5.91 5.80
N SER A 282 -4.44 -5.84 6.92
CA SER A 282 -3.38 -4.86 7.13
C SER A 282 -2.49 -5.26 8.31
N PHE A 283 -1.36 -4.57 8.39
CA PHE A 283 -0.49 -4.52 9.55
C PHE A 283 -0.35 -3.06 9.98
N VAL A 284 0.03 -2.84 11.23
CA VAL A 284 0.39 -1.52 11.76
C VAL A 284 1.64 -1.65 12.60
N GLU A 285 2.63 -0.80 12.36
CA GLU A 285 3.77 -0.59 13.25
C GLU A 285 3.41 0.49 14.27
N ALA A 286 3.55 0.17 15.56
CA ALA A 286 3.38 1.14 16.63
C ALA A 286 4.68 1.95 16.85
N GLY A 287 4.60 3.04 17.62
CA GLY A 287 5.75 3.92 17.88
C GLY A 287 6.90 3.28 18.66
N ASP A 288 6.70 2.08 19.21
CA ASP A 288 7.73 1.24 19.83
C ASP A 288 8.28 0.15 18.88
N GLY A 289 7.88 0.15 17.61
CA GLY A 289 8.29 -0.82 16.59
C GLY A 289 7.56 -2.16 16.66
N GLU A 290 6.65 -2.34 17.62
CA GLU A 290 5.85 -3.55 17.74
C GLU A 290 4.76 -3.59 16.66
N LEU A 291 4.45 -4.80 16.18
CA LEU A 291 3.50 -4.99 15.08
C LEU A 291 2.14 -5.43 15.57
N TYR A 292 1.12 -4.87 14.93
CA TYR A 292 -0.29 -5.25 15.08
C TYR A 292 -0.80 -5.78 13.75
N VAL A 293 -1.61 -6.83 13.82
CA VAL A 293 -2.28 -7.49 12.70
C VAL A 293 -3.77 -7.14 12.74
N LEU A 294 -4.29 -6.67 11.61
CA LEU A 294 -5.69 -6.32 11.44
C LEU A 294 -6.33 -7.37 10.54
N ALA A 295 -7.41 -7.98 11.01
CA ALA A 295 -8.16 -8.98 10.24
C ALA A 295 -9.58 -8.50 9.90
N ILE A 296 -10.07 -8.92 8.74
CA ILE A 296 -11.46 -8.69 8.33
C ILE A 296 -12.38 -9.33 9.39
N GLY A 297 -13.38 -8.56 9.85
CA GLY A 297 -14.19 -8.93 11.02
C GLY A 297 -13.84 -8.18 12.31
N GLY A 298 -12.78 -7.36 12.29
CA GLY A 298 -12.53 -6.33 13.31
C GLY A 298 -11.54 -6.73 14.41
N ALA A 299 -10.82 -7.84 14.25
CA ALA A 299 -9.77 -8.21 15.19
C ALA A 299 -8.55 -7.31 14.98
N VAL A 300 -8.00 -6.80 16.09
CA VAL A 300 -6.72 -6.11 16.15
C VAL A 300 -5.86 -6.88 17.16
N SER A 301 -4.80 -7.52 16.69
CA SER A 301 -3.96 -8.39 17.51
C SER A 301 -2.53 -7.89 17.51
N ARG A 302 -1.90 -7.79 18.68
CA ARG A 302 -0.46 -7.53 18.76
C ARG A 302 0.31 -8.83 18.54
N LEU A 303 1.42 -8.77 17.82
CA LEU A 303 2.36 -9.88 17.74
C LEU A 303 3.23 -9.89 19.01
N ASP A 304 3.22 -10.99 19.76
CA ASP A 304 3.95 -11.16 21.02
C ASP A 304 4.78 -12.45 20.99
N PRO A 305 5.89 -12.53 21.76
CA PRO A 305 6.64 -13.77 21.92
C PRO A 305 5.81 -14.85 22.63
N ALA A 306 6.09 -16.12 22.31
CA ALA A 306 5.40 -17.29 22.86
C ALA A 306 5.69 -17.56 24.35
#